data_AF-A0A4Q4SZ16-F1
#
_entry.id   AF-A0A4Q4SZ16-F1
#
_cell.length_a   1.000
_cell.length_b   1.000
_cell.length_c   1.000
_cell.angle_alpha   90.00
_cell.angle_beta   90.00
_cell.angle_gamma   90.00
#
_symmetry.space_group_name_H-M   'P 1'
#
loop_
_entity.id
_entity.type
_entity.pdbx_description
1 polymer ?
#
loop_
_entity_poly.entity_id
_entity_poly.type
_entity_poly.pdbx_seq_one_letter_code
_entity_poly.pdbx_strand_id
1 'polypeptide(L)'
;MSIENLKTYDPFAEADEDTGQSKQAQNYIHIRIQQRNGRKTLTTVQGLPKKFDQRKILKVIKKKFACNGTTVHDSEMGEVIQLQGDQRKDVHDFLIDKVDGLELDPKTIKVHGF
;
A
#
# COMPACT_ATOMS: atom_id res chain seq x y z
N MET A 1 42.28 15.09 25.81
CA MET A 1 41.16 14.64 26.67
C MET A 1 39.88 14.93 25.92
N SER A 2 39.25 13.90 25.36
CA SER A 2 38.02 14.02 24.59
C SER A 2 36.85 13.80 25.55
N ILE A 3 35.91 14.75 25.62
CA ILE A 3 34.74 14.67 26.49
C ILE A 3 33.79 13.58 25.94
N GLU A 4 33.61 12.51 26.70
CA GLU A 4 32.79 11.35 26.36
C GLU A 4 31.27 11.58 26.56
N ASN A 5 30.89 12.75 27.07
CA ASN A 5 29.55 13.03 27.59
C ASN A 5 28.59 13.70 26.60
N LEU A 6 28.99 13.87 25.33
CA LEU A 6 28.13 14.36 24.25
C LEU A 6 27.80 13.24 23.25
N LYS A 7 27.43 12.06 23.76
CA LYS A 7 26.67 11.12 22.94
C LYS A 7 25.27 11.70 22.84
N THR A 8 24.86 12.11 21.64
CA THR A 8 23.49 12.53 21.36
C THR A 8 22.56 11.34 21.61
N TYR A 9 22.06 11.24 22.84
CA TYR A 9 21.07 10.26 23.24
C TYR A 9 19.72 10.80 22.78
N ASP A 10 19.13 10.14 21.80
CA ASP A 10 17.79 10.48 21.31
C ASP A 10 16.77 10.02 22.37
N PRO A 11 16.10 10.96 23.08
CA PRO A 11 15.18 10.62 24.15
C PRO A 11 13.90 9.91 23.65
N PHE A 12 13.69 9.85 22.33
CA PHE A 12 12.57 9.13 21.73
C PHE A 12 12.92 7.68 21.36
N ALA A 13 14.20 7.28 21.40
CA ALA A 13 14.61 5.93 21.05
C ALA A 13 14.01 4.84 21.97
N GLU A 14 13.85 5.13 23.27
CA GLU A 14 13.24 4.19 24.24
C GLU A 14 11.70 4.22 24.21
N ALA A 15 11.09 5.33 23.76
CA ALA A 15 9.64 5.47 23.68
C ALA A 15 9.04 4.71 22.47
N ASP A 16 9.84 4.49 21.43
CA ASP A 16 9.49 3.64 20.28
C ASP A 16 9.44 2.14 20.65
N GLU A 17 10.09 1.70 21.75
CA GLU A 17 10.07 0.30 22.18
C GLU A 17 8.81 -0.07 22.99
N ASP A 18 8.31 0.80 23.87
CA ASP A 18 7.13 0.51 24.72
C ASP A 18 5.78 0.77 24.01
N THR A 19 5.80 1.42 22.84
CA THR A 19 4.66 1.46 21.93
C THR A 19 4.63 0.30 20.94
N GLY A 20 5.41 -0.78 21.13
CA GLY A 20 5.29 -2.02 20.35
C GLY A 20 5.37 -1.84 18.83
N GLN A 21 5.82 -0.68 18.35
CA GLN A 21 6.09 -0.38 16.96
C GLN A 21 7.59 -0.46 16.75
N SER A 22 8.16 -1.61 17.13
CA SER A 22 9.28 -2.13 16.36
C SER A 22 8.90 -1.94 14.88
N LYS A 23 9.76 -1.27 14.13
CA LYS A 23 9.71 -1.15 12.66
C LYS A 23 9.86 -2.54 12.01
N GLN A 24 9.15 -3.56 12.47
CA GLN A 24 8.51 -4.46 11.55
C GLN A 24 7.69 -3.54 10.65
N ALA A 25 8.21 -3.27 9.45
CA ALA A 25 7.42 -2.72 8.38
C ALA A 25 6.21 -3.66 8.23
N GLN A 26 5.14 -3.37 8.96
CA GLN A 26 3.85 -3.97 8.74
C GLN A 26 3.59 -3.64 7.27
N ASN A 27 3.69 -4.63 6.40
CA ASN A 27 3.49 -4.48 4.96
C ASN A 27 2.00 -4.20 4.73
N TYR A 28 1.57 -3.01 5.15
CA TYR A 28 0.24 -2.53 4.95
C TYR A 28 0.07 -2.29 3.46
N ILE A 29 -1.06 -2.78 2.95
CA ILE A 29 -1.45 -2.51 1.58
C ILE A 29 -2.16 -1.17 1.59
N HIS A 30 -1.57 -0.20 0.90
CA HIS A 30 -2.14 1.13 0.81
C HIS A 30 -2.91 1.27 -0.50
N ILE A 31 -4.21 1.56 -0.38
CA ILE A 31 -5.04 1.98 -1.50
C ILE A 31 -5.15 3.49 -1.41
N ARG A 32 -4.61 4.22 -2.39
CA ARG A 32 -4.66 5.68 -2.45
C ARG A 32 -5.43 6.13 -3.68
N ILE A 33 -6.08 7.27 -3.58
CA ILE A 33 -6.67 7.95 -4.73
C ILE A 33 -5.84 9.18 -5.08
N GLN A 34 -5.67 9.43 -6.37
CA GLN A 34 -5.00 10.62 -6.90
C GLN A 34 -5.89 11.24 -7.97
N GLN A 35 -5.98 12.57 -7.98
CA GLN A 35 -6.68 13.29 -9.05
C GLN A 35 -5.74 13.42 -10.26
N ARG A 36 -6.17 12.91 -11.42
CA ARG A 36 -5.39 12.99 -12.67
C ARG A 36 -5.64 14.30 -13.40
N ASN A 37 -6.91 14.59 -13.69
CA ASN A 37 -7.33 15.79 -14.44
C ASN A 37 -8.82 16.05 -14.17
N GLY A 38 -9.16 17.21 -13.60
CA GLY A 38 -10.55 17.57 -13.32
C GLY A 38 -11.26 16.46 -12.54
N ARG A 39 -12.30 15.85 -13.12
CA ARG A 39 -13.05 14.75 -12.47
C ARG A 39 -12.41 13.36 -12.62
N LYS A 40 -11.32 13.22 -13.39
CA LYS A 40 -10.64 11.94 -13.59
C LYS A 40 -9.70 11.66 -12.43
N THR A 41 -9.82 10.47 -11.85
CA THR A 41 -8.99 9.98 -10.75
C THR A 41 -8.21 8.73 -11.16
N LEU A 42 -7.16 8.44 -10.40
CA LEU A 42 -6.37 7.23 -10.45
C LEU A 42 -6.39 6.59 -9.08
N THR A 43 -6.64 5.30 -9.02
CA THR A 43 -6.49 4.52 -7.79
C THR A 43 -5.16 3.78 -7.85
N THR A 44 -4.31 3.94 -6.84
CA THR A 44 -3.02 3.25 -6.74
C THR A 44 -3.03 2.26 -5.58
N VAL A 45 -2.51 1.06 -5.83
CA VAL A 45 -2.38 0.00 -4.82
C VAL A 45 -0.90 -0.27 -4.61
N GLN A 46 -0.43 -0.01 -3.39
CA GLN A 46 0.96 -0.13 -2.96
C GLN A 46 1.09 -1.23 -1.91
N GLY A 47 2.27 -1.86 -1.82
CA GLY A 47 2.57 -2.85 -0.77
C GLY A 47 2.05 -4.26 -1.04
N LEU A 48 1.72 -4.60 -2.29
CA LEU A 48 1.35 -5.98 -2.63
C LEU A 48 2.55 -6.93 -2.45
N PRO A 49 2.36 -8.12 -1.84
CA PRO A 49 3.44 -9.08 -1.66
C PRO A 49 3.99 -9.59 -3.00
N LYS A 50 5.31 -9.63 -3.15
CA LYS A 50 6.00 -10.15 -4.36
C LYS A 50 5.69 -11.63 -4.69
N LYS A 51 5.03 -12.35 -3.78
CA LYS A 51 4.56 -13.72 -4.01
C LYS A 51 3.45 -13.78 -5.06
N PHE A 52 2.72 -12.68 -5.26
CA PHE A 52 1.62 -12.62 -6.20
C PHE A 52 2.04 -11.98 -7.52
N ASP A 53 1.64 -12.62 -8.62
CA ASP A 53 1.84 -12.07 -9.97
C ASP A 53 0.91 -10.85 -10.19
N GLN A 54 1.44 -9.64 -10.10
CA GLN A 54 0.65 -8.42 -10.31
C GLN A 54 0.03 -8.35 -11.70
N ARG A 55 0.67 -8.95 -12.72
CA ARG A 55 0.12 -9.04 -14.09
C ARG A 55 -1.17 -9.86 -14.17
N LYS A 56 -1.26 -10.97 -13.41
CA LYS A 56 -2.48 -11.81 -13.37
C LYS A 56 -3.58 -11.10 -12.62
N ILE A 57 -3.25 -10.50 -11.47
CA ILE A 57 -4.17 -9.67 -10.68
C ILE A 57 -4.76 -8.56 -11.56
N LEU A 58 -3.92 -7.84 -12.28
CA LEU A 58 -4.35 -6.77 -13.17
C LEU A 58 -5.29 -7.26 -14.28
N LYS A 59 -5.10 -8.48 -14.80
CA LYS A 59 -6.02 -9.07 -15.79
C LYS A 59 -7.40 -9.38 -15.19
N VAL A 60 -7.44 -9.90 -13.95
CA VAL A 60 -8.70 -10.18 -13.24
C VAL A 60 -9.44 -8.89 -12.91
N ILE A 61 -8.73 -7.90 -12.35
CA ILE A 61 -9.26 -6.59 -11.99
C ILE A 61 -9.82 -5.86 -13.23
N LYS A 62 -9.11 -5.88 -14.36
CA LYS A 62 -9.61 -5.29 -15.62
C LYS A 62 -10.91 -5.94 -16.09
N LYS A 63 -11.03 -7.27 -15.94
CA LYS A 63 -12.23 -8.01 -16.34
C LYS A 63 -13.40 -7.77 -15.38
N LYS A 64 -13.15 -7.71 -14.06
CA LYS A 64 -14.18 -7.58 -13.03
C LYS A 64 -14.74 -6.15 -12.94
N PHE A 65 -13.87 -5.14 -13.04
CA PHE A 65 -14.26 -3.73 -12.85
C PHE A 65 -14.43 -2.94 -14.15
N ALA A 66 -14.24 -3.58 -15.32
CA ALA A 66 -14.30 -2.92 -16.63
C ALA A 66 -13.44 -1.64 -16.73
N CYS A 67 -12.36 -1.58 -15.95
CA CYS A 67 -11.45 -0.44 -15.89
C CYS A 67 -10.14 -0.75 -16.61
N ASN A 68 -9.45 0.29 -17.07
CA ASN A 68 -8.07 0.13 -17.53
C ASN A 68 -7.09 0.34 -16.37
N GLY A 69 -5.91 -0.27 -16.49
CA GLY A 69 -4.87 -0.22 -15.47
C GLY A 69 -3.52 -0.64 -16.01
N THR A 70 -2.47 -0.24 -15.31
CA THR A 70 -1.09 -0.61 -15.61
C THR A 70 -0.33 -0.89 -14.34
N THR A 71 0.69 -1.73 -14.43
CA THR A 71 1.67 -1.88 -13.36
C THR A 71 2.79 -0.87 -13.64
N VAL A 72 3.19 -0.12 -12.61
CA VAL A 72 4.27 0.88 -12.67
C VAL A 72 5.30 0.50 -11.62
N HIS A 73 6.56 0.51 -12.02
CA HIS A 73 7.67 0.33 -11.09
C HIS A 73 8.20 1.70 -10.67
N ASP A 74 8.19 1.94 -9.37
CA ASP A 74 8.71 3.14 -8.73
C ASP A 74 9.90 2.76 -7.86
N SER A 75 10.96 3.57 -7.88
CA SER A 75 12.20 3.29 -7.16
C SER A 75 12.03 3.32 -5.64
N GLU A 76 11.08 4.10 -5.13
CA GLU A 76 10.82 4.24 -3.69
C GLU A 76 9.64 3.38 -3.23
N MET A 77 8.56 3.36 -4.02
CA MET A 77 7.32 2.66 -3.65
C MET A 77 7.24 1.22 -4.17
N GLY A 78 8.23 0.78 -4.96
CA GLY A 78 8.28 -0.54 -5.54
C GLY A 78 7.29 -0.73 -6.68
N GLU A 79 6.75 -1.93 -6.82
CA GLU A 79 5.79 -2.25 -7.88
C GLU A 79 4.36 -1.89 -7.45
N VAL A 80 3.78 -0.91 -8.16
CA VAL A 80 2.48 -0.32 -7.85
C VAL A 80 1.51 -0.62 -8.98
N ILE A 81 0.28 -0.99 -8.62
CA ILE A 81 -0.82 -1.13 -9.60
C ILE A 81 -1.57 0.20 -9.68
N GLN A 82 -1.71 0.74 -10.88
CA GLN A 82 -2.50 1.94 -11.16
C GLN A 82 -3.77 1.57 -11.93
N LEU A 83 -4.92 2.01 -11.44
CA LEU A 83 -6.23 1.82 -12.06
C LEU A 83 -6.87 3.17 -12.39
N GLN A 84 -7.65 3.21 -13.46
CA GLN A 84 -8.40 4.40 -13.85
C GLN A 84 -9.73 4.48 -13.08
N GLY A 85 -10.05 5.68 -12.56
CA GLY A 85 -11.25 5.93 -11.78
C GLY A 85 -11.05 5.74 -10.27
N ASP A 86 -12.09 6.06 -9.49
CA ASP A 86 -12.19 5.72 -8.08
C ASP A 86 -12.73 4.28 -7.98
N GLN A 87 -11.83 3.35 -7.65
CA GLN A 87 -12.14 1.93 -7.48
C GLN A 87 -11.80 1.47 -6.06
N ARG A 88 -11.71 2.39 -5.09
CA ARG A 88 -11.19 2.07 -3.75
C ARG A 88 -12.00 1.01 -3.01
N LYS A 89 -13.32 1.03 -3.18
CA LYS A 89 -14.24 0.07 -2.55
C LYS A 89 -14.10 -1.30 -3.22
N ASP A 90 -14.17 -1.31 -4.54
CA ASP A 90 -14.07 -2.53 -5.34
C ASP A 90 -12.72 -3.24 -5.17
N VAL A 91 -11.63 -2.48 -5.09
CA VAL A 91 -10.29 -3.02 -4.82
C VAL A 91 -10.18 -3.52 -3.38
N HIS A 92 -10.68 -2.79 -2.39
CA HIS A 92 -10.69 -3.23 -1.00
C HIS A 92 -11.43 -4.55 -0.85
N ASP A 93 -12.62 -4.65 -1.43
CA ASP A 93 -13.45 -5.85 -1.36
C ASP A 93 -12.79 -7.03 -2.09
N PHE A 94 -12.14 -6.79 -3.24
CA PHE A 94 -11.38 -7.81 -3.96
C PHE A 94 -10.17 -8.34 -3.20
N LEU A 95 -9.51 -7.51 -2.39
CA LEU A 95 -8.37 -7.97 -1.58
C LEU A 95 -8.79 -8.85 -0.40
N ILE A 96 -10.00 -8.65 0.13
CA ILE A 96 -10.56 -9.43 1.25
C ILE A 96 -11.26 -10.71 0.76
N ASP A 97 -11.78 -10.69 -0.47
CA ASP A 97 -12.55 -11.81 -1.03
C ASP A 97 -11.76 -13.13 -1.00
N LYS A 98 -12.43 -14.21 -0.58
CA LYS A 98 -11.85 -15.55 -0.39
C LYS A 98 -12.01 -16.45 -1.61
N VAL A 99 -12.94 -16.13 -2.50
CA VAL A 99 -13.27 -16.99 -3.65
C VAL A 99 -12.48 -16.57 -4.89
N ASP A 100 -12.42 -15.27 -5.16
CA ASP A 100 -11.70 -14.71 -6.31
C ASP A 100 -10.48 -13.83 -5.93
N GLY A 101 -10.29 -13.58 -4.64
CA GLY A 101 -9.36 -12.58 -4.11
C GLY A 101 -8.07 -13.15 -3.53
N LEU A 102 -7.31 -12.30 -2.83
CA LEU A 102 -6.00 -12.64 -2.26
C LEU A 102 -6.07 -13.15 -0.80
N GLU A 103 -7.27 -13.24 -0.21
CA GLU A 103 -7.50 -13.58 1.20
C GLU A 103 -6.56 -12.81 2.15
N LEU A 104 -6.55 -11.48 2.02
CA LEU A 104 -5.75 -10.63 2.88
C LEU A 104 -6.56 -10.19 4.09
N ASP A 105 -5.89 -10.13 5.25
CA ASP A 105 -6.51 -9.65 6.46
C ASP A 105 -6.95 -8.19 6.29
N PRO A 106 -8.22 -7.84 6.59
CA PRO A 106 -8.72 -6.47 6.42
C PRO A 106 -7.95 -5.45 7.27
N LYS A 107 -7.33 -5.90 8.37
CA LYS A 107 -6.50 -5.06 9.24
C LYS A 107 -5.21 -4.57 8.54
N THR A 108 -4.74 -5.30 7.53
CA THR A 108 -3.53 -4.99 6.76
C THR A 108 -3.79 -4.02 5.61
N ILE A 109 -5.07 -3.75 5.29
CA ILE A 109 -5.44 -2.86 4.20
C ILE A 109 -5.77 -1.49 4.76
N LYS A 110 -5.12 -0.45 4.24
CA LYS A 110 -5.36 0.95 4.59
C LYS A 110 -5.87 1.69 3.36
N VAL A 111 -7.12 2.13 3.42
CA VAL A 111 -7.76 2.92 2.37
C VAL A 111 -7.59 4.40 2.69
N HIS A 112 -6.90 5.12 1.82
CA HIS A 112 -6.71 6.57 1.89
C HIS A 112 -7.67 7.25 0.92
N GLY A 113 -8.56 8.08 1.46
CA GLY A 113 -9.49 8.89 0.69
C GLY A 113 -8.89 10.22 0.20
N PHE A 114 -9.77 11.08 -0.31
CA PHE A 114 -9.50 12.52 -0.42
C PHE A 114 -9.52 13.17 0.96
#